data_AF-A0A953TPP2-F1
#
_entry.id   AF-A0A953TPP2-F1
#
_cell.length_a   1.000
_cell.length_b   1.000
_cell.length_c   1.000
_cell.angle_alpha   90.00
_cell.angle_beta   90.00
_cell.angle_gamma   90.00
#
_symmetry.space_group_name_H-M   'P 1'
#
loop_
_entity.id
_entity.type
_entity.pdbx_description
1 polymer ?
#
loop_
_entity_poly.entity_id
_entity_poly.type
_entity_poly.pdbx_seq_one_letter_code
_entity_poly.pdbx_strand_id
1 'polypeptide(L)' 'MSNLEVHHRQFRSHSGTDSEENLITLCAACHARMHRR' A
#
# COMPACT_ATOMS: atom_id res chain seq x y z
N MET A 1 -14.96 -5.53 11.66
CA MET A 1 -14.44 -4.33 10.97
C MET A 1 -13.06 -4.67 10.45
N SER A 2 -12.81 -4.52 9.15
CA SER A 2 -11.47 -4.65 8.57
C SER A 2 -10.78 -3.30 8.65
N ASN A 3 -9.67 -3.18 9.39
CA ASN A 3 -8.86 -1.96 9.39
C ASN A 3 -8.31 -1.75 7.98
N LEU A 4 -8.83 -0.76 7.27
CA LEU A 4 -8.41 -0.42 5.91
C LEU A 4 -7.27 0.59 5.95
N GLU A 5 -6.29 0.40 5.08
CA GLU A 5 -5.05 1.17 5.01
C GLU A 5 -4.73 1.49 3.54
N VAL A 6 -4.15 2.66 3.31
CA VAL A 6 -3.66 3.08 1.99
C VAL A 6 -2.27 2.50 1.77
N HIS A 7 -2.06 1.91 0.60
CA HIS A 7 -0.81 1.30 0.18
C HIS A 7 -0.33 1.88 -1.15
N HIS A 8 0.97 2.19 -1.24
CA HIS A 8 1.63 2.54 -2.50
C HIS A 8 1.97 1.29 -3.30
N ARG A 9 1.41 1.12 -4.50
CA ARG A 9 1.68 -0.03 -5.39
C ARG A 9 3.15 -0.10 -5.79
N GLN A 10 3.75 1.04 -6.12
CA GLN A 10 5.19 1.22 -6.24
C GLN A 10 5.69 1.93 -4.98
N PHE A 11 6.65 1.31 -4.29
CA PHE A 11 7.23 1.89 -3.09
C PHE A 11 7.84 3.26 -3.36
N ARG A 12 7.65 4.19 -2.42
CA ARG A 12 8.27 5.52 -2.45
C ARG A 12 9.80 5.44 -2.48
N SER A 13 10.39 4.44 -1.84
CA SER A 13 11.83 4.16 -1.89
C SER A 13 12.32 3.74 -3.28
N HIS A 14 11.42 3.27 -4.15
CA HIS A 14 11.68 2.90 -5.54
C HIS A 14 11.07 3.94 -6.50
N SER A 15 11.05 5.21 -6.10
CA SER A 15 10.54 6.33 -6.92
C SER A 15 9.03 6.29 -7.20
N GLY A 16 8.24 5.56 -6.42
CA GLY A 16 6.77 5.62 -6.50
C GLY A 16 6.22 6.98 -6.08
N THR A 17 5.25 7.49 -6.84
CA THR A 17 4.58 8.77 -6.60
C THR A 17 3.51 8.67 -5.52
N ASP A 18 3.14 9.81 -4.92
CA ASP A 18 1.99 9.90 -4.01
C ASP A 18 0.73 10.35 -4.77
N SER A 19 0.52 9.80 -5.96
CA SER A 19 -0.64 10.09 -6.81
C SER A 19 -1.68 8.99 -6.68
N GLU A 20 -2.96 9.33 -6.87
CA GLU A 20 -4.07 8.37 -6.72
C GLU A 20 -3.88 7.08 -7.54
N GLU A 21 -3.24 7.16 -8.71
CA GLU A 21 -2.98 5.99 -9.55
C GLU A 21 -2.00 4.98 -8.91
N ASN A 22 -1.17 5.45 -7.99
CA ASN A 22 -0.23 4.62 -7.22
C ASN A 22 -0.80 4.18 -5.86
N LEU A 23 -1.97 4.66 -5.45
CA LEU A 23 -2.58 4.33 -4.17
C LEU A 23 -3.66 3.26 -4.32
N ILE A 24 -3.66 2.26 -3.44
CA ILE A 24 -4.74 1.29 -3.30
C ILE A 24 -5.14 1.16 -1.84
N THR A 25 -6.40 0.80 -1.60
CA THR A 25 -6.88 0.48 -0.25
C THR A 25 -6.80 -1.03 -0.02
N LEU A 26 -6.15 -1.44 1.06
CA LEU A 26 -6.05 -2.84 1.49
C LEU A 26 -6.53 -2.98 2.93
N CYS A 27 -6.94 -4.18 3.35
CA CYS A 27 -7.05 -4.45 4.77
C CYS A 27 -5.65 -4.61 5.40
N ALA A 28 -5.51 -4.33 6.69
CA ALA A 28 -4.23 -4.40 7.41
C ALA A 28 -3.50 -5.74 7.23
N ALA A 29 -4.24 -6.86 7.16
CA ALA A 29 -3.65 -8.18 6.92
C ALA A 29 -3.02 -8.29 5.52
N CYS A 30 -3.69 -7.77 4.49
CA CYS A 30 -3.16 -7.73 3.13
C CYS A 30 -2.00 -6.72 3.03
N HIS A 31 -2.13 -5.56 3.66
CA HIS A 31 -1.08 -4.55 3.65
C HIS A 31 0.22 -5.06 4.29
N ALA A 32 0.12 -5.73 5.44
CA ALA A 32 1.25 -6.36 6.11
C ALA A 32 1.90 -7.46 5.27
N ARG A 33 1.12 -8.22 4.47
CA ARG A 33 1.66 -9.25 3.57
C ARG A 33 2.48 -8.65 2.42
N MET A 34 2.08 -7.50 1.89
CA MET A 34 2.79 -6.83 0.79
C MET A 34 4.14 -6.22 1.20
N HIS A 35 4.32 -5.91 2.49
CA HIS A 35 5.58 -5.38 3.04
C HIS A 35 6.52 -6.45 3.61
N ARG A 36 6.11 -7.72 3.64
CA ARG A 36 7.01 -8.83 4.03
C ARG A 36 7.95 -9.12 2.85
N ARG A 37 9.25 -9.16 3.15
CA ARG A 37 10.34 -9.40 2.19
C ARG A 37 10.21 -10.72 1.46
#